data_AF-A0A382BCH7-F1
#
_entry.id   AF-A0A382BCH7-F1
#
_cell.length_a   1.000
_cell.length_b   1.000
_cell.length_c   1.000
_cell.angle_alpha   90.00
_cell.angle_beta   90.00
_cell.angle_gamma   90.00
#
_symmetry.space_group_name_H-M   'P 1'
#
loop_
_entity.id
_entity.type
_entity.pdbx_description
1 polymer ?
#
loop_
_entity_poly.entity_id
_entity_poly.type
_entity_poly.pdbx_seq_one_letter_code
_entity_poly.pdbx_strand_id
1 'polypeptide(L)'
;VIKYLGSKRRLVPVIEDLLVRSGARTALDLFSGTTRVGRAFKARGARVTALDSTRYAEMLARCYIATDATQVDGDRLTAEVTRLNALPGRPGYVTATFCQTARFFQPFNGERIDAVRDDLETRRDDPLFPVLVTSLLEAADRVDSTTGVQMAYLKQWSDRSHKALELRVPDLIDGPGEAARGDALQMTGSLGSFDLAYLDPPYNQHRYLANYHVWETIVAWDDPEHYGVAQKRIECRDPTAASAFNAKASMPTALRQVVKEVNARVLVLSYNDESWMGLDDLVAACQLRGHVAVLGFDSTRYVGARIGIYDPSGRPVGTPGRLRNVEYLLVAGDEATVEHLVAPYAEARITVDGHQEGVNGGPAAQVGAGGSGHSTGA
;
A
#
# COMPACT_ATOMS: atom_id res chain seq x y z
N VAL A 1 -1.70 -1.80 -14.47
CA VAL A 1 -1.36 -1.30 -13.12
C VAL A 1 0.05 -0.77 -13.12
N ILE A 2 0.25 0.44 -12.60
CA ILE A 2 1.57 1.09 -12.49
C ILE A 2 2.53 0.28 -11.61
N LYS A 3 3.84 0.46 -11.78
CA LYS A 3 4.83 -0.16 -10.88
C LYS A 3 4.68 0.43 -9.48
N TYR A 4 4.69 -0.44 -8.46
CA TYR A 4 4.47 -0.06 -7.07
C TYR A 4 5.28 -0.91 -6.10
N LEU A 5 5.87 -0.26 -5.11
CA LEU A 5 6.60 -0.92 -4.04
C LEU A 5 5.62 -1.73 -3.20
N GLY A 6 5.98 -2.98 -2.88
CA GLY A 6 5.13 -3.83 -2.04
C GLY A 6 3.87 -4.37 -2.71
N SER A 7 3.83 -4.54 -4.04
CA SER A 7 2.62 -4.92 -4.83
C SER A 7 1.84 -6.20 -4.45
N LYS A 8 2.19 -6.91 -3.37
CA LYS A 8 1.53 -8.11 -2.77
C LYS A 8 1.08 -9.20 -3.74
N ARG A 9 1.62 -9.25 -4.96
CA ARG A 9 1.16 -10.15 -6.04
C ARG A 9 1.10 -11.62 -5.63
N ARG A 10 1.99 -12.08 -4.75
CA ARG A 10 2.03 -13.47 -4.27
C ARG A 10 1.01 -13.76 -3.16
N LEU A 11 0.61 -12.76 -2.37
CA LEU A 11 -0.31 -12.91 -1.25
C LEU A 11 -1.77 -12.70 -1.64
N VAL A 12 -2.04 -12.00 -2.75
CA VAL A 12 -3.42 -11.72 -3.21
C VAL A 12 -4.29 -12.98 -3.26
N PRO A 13 -3.86 -14.15 -3.79
CA PRO A 13 -4.71 -15.34 -3.80
C PRO A 13 -5.13 -15.82 -2.41
N VAL A 14 -4.25 -15.69 -1.41
CA VAL A 14 -4.54 -16.05 -0.01
C VAL A 14 -5.52 -15.04 0.59
N ILE A 15 -5.25 -13.75 0.41
CA ILE A 15 -6.09 -12.66 0.94
C ILE A 15 -7.51 -12.74 0.34
N GLU A 16 -7.61 -13.06 -0.95
CA GLU A 16 -8.87 -13.28 -1.66
C GLU A 16 -9.64 -14.49 -1.14
N ASP A 17 -8.97 -15.61 -0.86
CA ASP A 17 -9.61 -16.79 -0.25
C ASP A 17 -10.12 -16.48 1.17
N LEU A 18 -9.37 -15.71 1.97
CA LEU A 18 -9.80 -15.26 3.28
C LEU A 18 -11.10 -14.45 3.20
N LEU A 19 -11.23 -13.55 2.21
CA LEU A 19 -12.48 -12.84 1.96
C LEU A 19 -13.63 -13.81 1.65
N VAL A 20 -13.43 -14.71 0.67
CA VAL A 20 -14.47 -15.65 0.24
C VAL A 20 -14.94 -16.54 1.41
N ARG A 21 -14.00 -17.09 2.18
CA ARG A 21 -14.30 -17.96 3.34
C ARG A 21 -14.97 -17.22 4.48
N SER A 22 -14.65 -15.94 4.67
CA SER A 22 -15.32 -15.12 5.69
C SER A 22 -16.79 -14.85 5.35
N GLY A 23 -17.19 -15.05 4.08
CA GLY A 23 -18.50 -14.63 3.58
C GLY A 23 -18.67 -13.11 3.59
N ALA A 24 -17.57 -12.35 3.59
CA ALA A 24 -17.59 -10.89 3.63
C ALA A 24 -18.24 -10.32 2.37
N ARG A 25 -19.19 -9.41 2.59
CA ARG A 25 -19.87 -8.63 1.54
C ARG A 25 -19.40 -7.18 1.51
N THR A 26 -18.89 -6.67 2.62
CA THR A 26 -18.22 -5.36 2.69
C THR A 26 -16.76 -5.53 3.08
N ALA A 27 -15.88 -4.83 2.37
CA ALA A 27 -14.45 -4.87 2.65
C ALA A 27 -13.82 -3.48 2.67
N LEU A 28 -12.85 -3.29 3.55
CA LEU A 28 -12.02 -2.09 3.64
C LEU A 28 -10.60 -2.40 3.17
N ASP A 29 -10.10 -1.68 2.18
CA ASP A 29 -8.68 -1.65 1.79
C ASP A 29 -8.08 -0.33 2.30
N LEU A 30 -7.52 -0.35 3.52
CA LEU A 30 -7.21 0.88 4.26
C LEU A 30 -5.95 1.60 3.76
N PHE A 31 -5.05 0.88 3.09
CA PHE A 31 -3.81 1.39 2.50
C PHE A 31 -3.73 0.95 1.04
N SER A 32 -4.70 1.41 0.26
CA SER A 32 -5.04 0.79 -1.02
C SER A 32 -3.96 0.89 -2.08
N GLY A 33 -3.15 1.96 -2.11
CA GLY A 33 -2.07 2.14 -3.08
C GLY A 33 -2.53 1.93 -4.53
N THR A 34 -2.14 0.79 -5.14
CA THR A 34 -2.57 0.43 -6.51
C THR A 34 -3.88 -0.34 -6.60
N THR A 35 -4.60 -0.47 -5.48
CA THR A 35 -5.91 -1.14 -5.34
C THR A 35 -5.88 -2.63 -5.64
N ARG A 36 -4.73 -3.28 -5.59
CA ARG A 36 -4.61 -4.68 -6.04
C ARG A 36 -5.47 -5.63 -5.21
N VAL A 37 -5.49 -5.44 -3.89
CA VAL A 37 -6.31 -6.24 -2.97
C VAL A 37 -7.77 -5.83 -3.08
N GLY A 38 -8.08 -4.53 -3.03
CA GLY A 38 -9.44 -4.05 -3.26
C GLY A 38 -10.07 -4.54 -4.57
N ARG A 39 -9.31 -4.62 -5.67
CA ARG A 39 -9.77 -5.17 -6.95
C ARG A 39 -10.10 -6.66 -6.85
N ALA A 40 -9.25 -7.44 -6.18
CA ALA A 40 -9.51 -8.86 -5.95
C ALA A 40 -10.79 -9.05 -5.13
N PHE A 41 -11.00 -8.22 -4.11
CA PHE A 41 -12.21 -8.24 -3.30
C PHE A 41 -13.46 -7.88 -4.09
N LYS A 42 -13.40 -6.80 -4.87
CA LYS A 42 -14.51 -6.37 -5.72
C LYS A 42 -14.86 -7.42 -6.77
N ALA A 43 -13.86 -8.07 -7.38
CA ALA A 43 -14.07 -9.16 -8.33
C ALA A 43 -14.75 -10.40 -7.71
N ARG A 44 -14.73 -10.53 -6.37
CA ARG A 44 -15.48 -11.54 -5.62
C ARG A 44 -16.85 -11.06 -5.14
N GLY A 45 -17.30 -9.89 -5.60
CA GLY A 45 -18.61 -9.33 -5.32
C GLY A 45 -18.70 -8.55 -4.01
N ALA A 46 -17.58 -8.28 -3.33
CA ALA A 46 -17.59 -7.42 -2.15
C ALA A 46 -17.76 -5.94 -2.56
N ARG A 47 -18.54 -5.20 -1.78
CA ARG A 47 -18.55 -3.74 -1.81
C ARG A 47 -17.31 -3.24 -1.07
N VAL A 48 -16.37 -2.67 -1.82
CA VAL A 48 -15.06 -2.27 -1.29
C VAL A 48 -15.01 -0.77 -1.04
N THR A 49 -14.53 -0.36 0.12
CA THR A 49 -14.08 1.01 0.39
C THR A 49 -12.55 1.01 0.39
N ALA A 50 -11.94 1.80 -0.50
CA ALA A 50 -10.50 1.95 -0.61
C ALA A 50 -10.07 3.33 -0.09
N LEU A 51 -9.13 3.35 0.84
CA LEU A 51 -8.52 4.56 1.38
C LEU A 51 -7.05 4.64 0.98
N ASP A 52 -6.57 5.85 0.67
CA ASP A 52 -5.15 6.17 0.63
C ASP A 52 -4.94 7.65 0.92
N SER A 53 -3.74 8.07 1.30
CA SER A 53 -3.44 9.49 1.51
C SER A 53 -3.06 10.23 0.22
N THR A 54 -2.64 9.50 -0.82
CA THR A 54 -2.09 10.09 -2.05
C THR A 54 -3.15 10.27 -3.14
N ARG A 55 -3.01 11.34 -3.95
CA ARG A 55 -3.97 11.64 -5.04
C ARG A 55 -3.96 10.56 -6.11
N TYR A 56 -2.79 10.02 -6.46
CA TYR A 56 -2.73 8.98 -7.49
C TYR A 56 -3.40 7.67 -7.05
N ALA A 57 -3.27 7.28 -5.77
CA ALA A 57 -3.93 6.09 -5.26
C ALA A 57 -5.45 6.28 -5.20
N GLU A 58 -5.92 7.47 -4.78
CA GLU A 58 -7.35 7.84 -4.88
C GLU A 58 -7.84 7.74 -6.33
N MET A 59 -7.08 8.23 -7.31
CA MET A 59 -7.45 8.17 -8.73
C MET A 59 -7.61 6.72 -9.21
N LEU A 60 -6.67 5.85 -8.84
CA LEU A 60 -6.75 4.41 -9.12
C LEU A 60 -7.96 3.77 -8.42
N ALA A 61 -8.27 4.14 -7.18
CA ALA A 61 -9.44 3.67 -6.45
C ALA A 61 -10.74 4.15 -7.10
N ARG A 62 -10.81 5.41 -7.57
CA ARG A 62 -11.97 5.91 -8.31
C ARG A 62 -12.19 5.11 -9.60
N CYS A 63 -11.13 4.75 -10.31
CA CYS A 63 -11.21 3.91 -11.52
C CYS A 63 -11.59 2.46 -11.22
N TYR A 64 -10.88 1.78 -10.31
CA TYR A 64 -11.00 0.33 -10.17
C TYR A 64 -11.98 -0.13 -9.09
N ILE A 65 -12.27 0.74 -8.12
CA ILE A 65 -13.14 0.42 -6.98
C ILE A 65 -14.47 1.16 -7.11
N ALA A 66 -14.46 2.49 -7.23
CA ALA A 66 -15.69 3.27 -7.23
C ALA A 66 -16.48 3.17 -8.55
N THR A 67 -15.79 3.07 -9.69
CA THR A 67 -16.45 2.92 -11.00
C THR A 67 -17.02 1.51 -11.13
N ASP A 68 -18.34 1.39 -11.25
CA ASP A 68 -19.02 0.15 -11.56
C ASP A 68 -19.04 -0.06 -13.09
N ALA A 69 -18.39 -1.12 -13.55
CA ALA A 69 -18.29 -1.42 -14.98
C ALA A 69 -19.69 -1.59 -15.65
N THR A 70 -20.69 -2.03 -14.90
CA THR A 70 -22.07 -2.21 -15.40
C THR A 70 -22.78 -0.89 -15.70
N GLN A 71 -22.28 0.22 -15.16
CA GLN A 71 -22.83 1.57 -15.33
C GLN A 71 -22.04 2.41 -16.35
N VAL A 72 -21.00 1.83 -16.96
CA VAL A 72 -20.15 2.51 -17.94
C VAL A 72 -20.59 2.15 -19.35
N ASP A 73 -20.83 3.18 -20.16
CA ASP A 73 -20.97 3.03 -21.62
C ASP A 73 -19.60 2.67 -22.22
N GLY A 74 -19.43 1.39 -22.54
CA GLY A 74 -18.18 0.83 -23.08
C GLY A 74 -17.81 1.35 -24.46
N ASP A 75 -18.79 1.65 -25.32
CA ASP A 75 -18.56 2.21 -26.65
C ASP A 75 -18.07 3.65 -26.54
N ARG A 76 -18.70 4.44 -25.67
CA ARG A 76 -18.25 5.80 -25.36
C ARG A 76 -16.83 5.81 -24.77
N LEU A 77 -16.54 4.93 -23.81
CA LEU A 77 -15.20 4.83 -23.21
C LEU A 77 -14.14 4.47 -24.27
N THR A 78 -14.44 3.51 -25.14
CA THR A 78 -13.55 3.10 -26.22
C THR A 78 -13.32 4.24 -27.21
N ALA A 79 -14.38 4.97 -27.59
CA ALA A 79 -14.29 6.13 -28.46
C ALA A 79 -13.43 7.25 -27.85
N GLU A 80 -13.57 7.53 -26.55
CA GLU A 80 -12.75 8.52 -25.85
C GLU A 80 -11.27 8.11 -25.80
N VAL A 81 -10.96 6.85 -25.50
CA VAL A 81 -9.57 6.36 -25.52
C VAL A 81 -8.97 6.51 -26.93
N THR A 82 -9.71 6.15 -27.98
CA THR A 82 -9.27 6.35 -29.37
C THR A 82 -9.03 7.82 -29.69
N ARG A 83 -9.96 8.71 -29.30
CA ARG A 83 -9.83 10.16 -29.52
C ARG A 83 -8.60 10.72 -28.82
N LEU A 84 -8.37 10.38 -27.56
CA LEU A 84 -7.21 10.82 -26.79
C LEU A 84 -5.89 10.32 -27.40
N ASN A 85 -5.85 9.06 -27.88
CA ASN A 85 -4.70 8.51 -28.58
C ASN A 85 -4.40 9.24 -29.90
N ALA A 86 -5.39 9.85 -30.55
CA ALA A 86 -5.23 10.62 -31.78
C ALA A 86 -4.82 12.10 -31.58
N LEU A 87 -4.86 12.62 -30.34
CA LEU A 87 -4.45 14.00 -30.08
C LEU A 87 -2.99 14.22 -30.50
N PRO A 88 -2.64 15.36 -31.11
CA PRO A 88 -1.23 15.74 -31.28
C PRO A 88 -0.60 16.02 -29.92
N GLY A 89 0.70 15.73 -29.78
CA GLY A 89 1.46 16.15 -28.60
C GLY A 89 1.59 17.68 -28.55
N ARG A 90 1.58 18.23 -27.33
CA ARG A 90 1.83 19.65 -27.08
C ARG A 90 2.68 19.77 -25.81
N PRO A 91 3.85 20.44 -25.86
CA PRO A 91 4.72 20.55 -24.69
C PRO A 91 4.11 21.43 -23.60
N GLY A 92 4.19 20.97 -22.36
CA GLY A 92 3.80 21.66 -21.13
C GLY A 92 4.74 21.34 -19.95
N TYR A 93 4.21 21.39 -18.73
CA TYR A 93 5.00 21.19 -17.52
C TYR A 93 5.69 19.82 -17.47
N VAL A 94 5.00 18.74 -17.87
CA VAL A 94 5.58 17.39 -17.86
C VAL A 94 6.73 17.30 -18.84
N THR A 95 6.59 17.86 -20.04
CA THR A 95 7.65 17.90 -21.05
C THR A 95 8.87 18.64 -20.54
N ALA A 96 8.69 19.85 -20.00
CA ALA A 96 9.80 20.65 -19.49
C ALA A 96 10.47 19.97 -18.28
N THR A 97 9.68 19.63 -17.26
CA THR A 97 10.20 19.21 -15.95
C THR A 97 10.60 17.74 -15.92
N PHE A 98 9.75 16.85 -16.42
CA PHE A 98 9.92 15.38 -16.31
C PHE A 98 10.39 14.70 -17.59
N CYS A 99 10.75 15.48 -18.63
CA CYS A 99 11.41 14.94 -19.81
C CYS A 99 12.74 15.63 -20.12
N GLN A 100 12.73 16.96 -20.23
CA GLN A 100 13.92 17.74 -20.59
C GLN A 100 14.87 17.92 -19.40
N THR A 101 14.35 18.32 -18.24
CA THR A 101 15.17 18.51 -17.02
C THR A 101 15.45 17.19 -16.31
N ALA A 102 14.40 16.44 -15.94
CA ALA A 102 14.53 15.09 -15.40
C ALA A 102 14.10 14.09 -16.46
N ARG A 103 14.89 13.05 -16.70
CA ARG A 103 14.67 12.12 -17.84
C ARG A 103 13.72 10.99 -17.46
N PHE A 104 12.52 11.30 -16.96
CA PHE A 104 11.53 10.29 -16.62
C PHE A 104 10.80 9.76 -17.85
N PHE A 105 10.54 10.60 -18.84
CA PHE A 105 9.97 10.21 -20.13
C PHE A 105 10.76 10.83 -21.29
N GLN A 106 10.63 10.24 -22.47
CA GLN A 106 11.07 10.90 -23.69
C GLN A 106 10.22 12.15 -23.95
N PRO A 107 10.78 13.26 -24.46
CA PRO A 107 10.04 14.49 -24.72
C PRO A 107 8.75 14.29 -25.53
N PHE A 108 8.79 13.46 -26.60
CA PHE A 108 7.59 13.19 -27.41
C PHE A 108 6.48 12.48 -26.61
N ASN A 109 6.82 11.68 -25.59
CA ASN A 109 5.83 11.08 -24.70
C ASN A 109 5.33 12.10 -23.67
N GLY A 110 6.21 12.99 -23.18
CA GLY A 110 5.83 14.13 -22.34
C GLY A 110 4.78 15.01 -23.00
N GLU A 111 4.99 15.36 -24.28
CA GLU A 111 4.07 16.18 -25.06
C GLU A 111 2.68 15.53 -25.20
N ARG A 112 2.63 14.19 -25.25
CA ARG A 112 1.36 13.44 -25.25
C ARG A 112 0.69 13.47 -23.88
N ILE A 113 1.46 13.33 -22.79
CA ILE A 113 0.92 13.43 -21.41
C ILE A 113 0.30 14.82 -21.20
N ASP A 114 1.04 15.87 -21.53
CA ASP A 114 0.59 17.27 -21.44
C ASP A 114 -0.70 17.49 -22.24
N ALA A 115 -0.71 17.14 -23.54
CA ALA A 115 -1.89 17.30 -24.38
C ALA A 115 -3.13 16.54 -23.87
N VAL A 116 -2.96 15.28 -23.44
CA VAL A 116 -4.06 14.45 -22.94
C VAL A 116 -4.60 14.99 -21.61
N ARG A 117 -3.73 15.42 -20.70
CA ARG A 117 -4.21 15.95 -19.42
C ARG A 117 -4.86 17.32 -19.56
N ASP A 118 -4.35 18.21 -20.41
CA ASP A 118 -5.01 19.50 -20.70
C ASP A 118 -6.44 19.28 -21.24
N ASP A 119 -6.62 18.31 -22.14
CA ASP A 119 -7.94 17.94 -22.67
C ASP A 119 -8.87 17.39 -21.56
N LEU A 120 -8.35 16.50 -20.70
CA LEU A 120 -9.11 15.93 -19.58
C LEU A 120 -9.42 16.95 -18.47
N GLU A 121 -8.56 17.95 -18.30
CA GLU A 121 -8.70 18.99 -17.27
C GLU A 121 -10.01 19.78 -17.42
N THR A 122 -10.43 20.02 -18.66
CA THR A 122 -11.69 20.70 -18.97
C THR A 122 -12.94 19.85 -18.70
N ARG A 123 -12.78 18.59 -18.27
CA ARG A 123 -13.84 17.57 -18.16
C ARG A 123 -13.77 16.80 -16.84
N ARG A 124 -13.37 17.45 -15.75
CA ARG A 124 -13.29 16.85 -14.41
C ARG A 124 -14.61 16.27 -13.90
N ASP A 125 -15.74 16.85 -14.33
CA ASP A 125 -17.08 16.40 -13.96
C ASP A 125 -17.58 15.20 -14.78
N ASP A 126 -16.84 14.79 -15.83
CA ASP A 126 -17.19 13.61 -16.62
C ASP A 126 -17.01 12.34 -15.76
N PRO A 127 -18.01 11.44 -15.66
CA PRO A 127 -17.88 10.17 -14.97
C PRO A 127 -16.71 9.30 -15.47
N LEU A 128 -16.26 9.47 -16.72
CA LEU A 128 -15.11 8.76 -17.28
C LEU A 128 -13.76 9.38 -16.88
N PHE A 129 -13.73 10.59 -16.32
CA PHE A 129 -12.50 11.27 -15.91
C PHE A 129 -11.53 10.37 -15.10
N PRO A 130 -11.95 9.71 -14.00
CA PRO A 130 -11.04 8.86 -13.25
C PRO A 130 -10.51 7.65 -14.05
N VAL A 131 -11.32 7.11 -14.95
CA VAL A 131 -10.95 5.99 -15.82
C VAL A 131 -9.91 6.43 -16.86
N LEU A 132 -10.12 7.58 -17.50
CA LEU A 132 -9.23 8.12 -18.54
C LEU A 132 -7.91 8.62 -17.96
N VAL A 133 -7.91 9.29 -16.80
CA VAL A 133 -6.67 9.67 -16.09
C VAL A 133 -5.89 8.42 -15.67
N THR A 134 -6.56 7.40 -15.16
CA THR A 134 -5.92 6.11 -14.84
C THR A 134 -5.31 5.46 -16.09
N SER A 135 -6.03 5.44 -17.20
CA SER A 135 -5.52 4.95 -18.49
C SER A 135 -4.22 5.64 -18.90
N LEU A 136 -4.17 6.97 -18.74
CA LEU A 136 -2.97 7.76 -19.00
C LEU A 136 -1.82 7.42 -18.05
N LEU A 137 -2.06 7.31 -16.74
CA LEU A 137 -1.02 6.94 -15.76
C LEU A 137 -0.39 5.60 -16.12
N GLU A 138 -1.22 4.61 -16.46
CA GLU A 138 -0.71 3.30 -16.87
C GLU A 138 0.03 3.36 -18.21
N ALA A 139 -0.40 4.21 -19.15
CA ALA A 139 0.29 4.44 -20.41
C ALA A 139 1.67 5.06 -20.19
N ALA A 140 1.76 6.07 -19.32
CA ALA A 140 3.01 6.71 -18.94
C ALA A 140 3.95 5.72 -18.25
N ASP A 141 3.47 4.91 -17.30
CA ASP A 141 4.29 3.90 -16.60
C ASP A 141 4.92 2.87 -17.56
N ARG A 142 4.19 2.50 -18.63
CA ARG A 142 4.68 1.58 -19.68
C ARG A 142 5.85 2.15 -20.50
N VAL A 143 6.02 3.47 -20.55
CA VAL A 143 7.04 4.17 -21.35
C VAL A 143 7.98 5.03 -20.51
N ASP A 144 8.03 4.83 -19.20
CA ASP A 144 8.93 5.58 -18.33
C ASP A 144 10.38 5.04 -18.36
N SER A 145 11.30 5.87 -17.88
CA SER A 145 12.73 5.58 -17.74
C SER A 145 13.15 5.46 -16.27
N THR A 146 12.37 4.70 -15.48
CA THR A 146 12.65 4.41 -14.06
C THR A 146 12.75 2.92 -13.75
N THR A 147 13.22 2.58 -12.54
CA THR A 147 13.25 1.22 -12.01
C THR A 147 12.04 0.88 -11.13
N GLY A 148 10.96 1.67 -11.16
CA GLY A 148 9.71 1.41 -10.42
C GLY A 148 9.43 2.37 -9.26
N VAL A 149 10.32 3.33 -9.00
CA VAL A 149 10.09 4.52 -8.18
C VAL A 149 10.67 5.74 -8.88
N GLN A 150 10.13 6.92 -8.58
CA GLN A 150 10.47 8.20 -9.20
C GLN A 150 11.45 9.02 -8.35
N MET A 151 12.18 8.36 -7.46
CA MET A 151 13.22 9.01 -6.65
C MET A 151 14.46 9.39 -7.46
N ALA A 152 14.65 8.74 -8.61
CA ALA A 152 15.70 8.99 -9.59
C ALA A 152 15.28 8.43 -10.96
N TYR A 153 15.95 8.88 -12.02
CA TYR A 153 15.81 8.37 -13.39
C TYR A 153 17.12 7.75 -13.88
N LEU A 154 17.03 6.89 -14.89
CA LEU A 154 18.19 6.19 -15.44
C LEU A 154 19.17 7.16 -16.14
N LYS A 155 20.47 6.84 -16.10
CA LYS A 155 21.52 7.63 -16.78
C LYS A 155 21.38 7.55 -18.31
N GLN A 156 20.92 6.40 -18.81
CA GLN A 156 20.58 6.14 -20.20
C GLN A 156 19.08 5.85 -20.26
N TRP A 157 18.45 6.16 -21.40
CA TRP A 157 17.03 5.87 -21.61
C TRP A 157 16.76 4.36 -21.51
N SER A 158 15.64 4.00 -20.91
CA SER A 158 15.16 2.62 -20.95
C SER A 158 14.68 2.28 -22.38
N ASP A 159 14.87 1.04 -22.83
CA ASP A 159 14.39 0.61 -24.16
C ASP A 159 12.89 0.86 -24.34
N ARG A 160 12.10 0.65 -23.28
CA ARG A 160 10.66 0.88 -23.32
C ARG A 160 10.28 2.35 -23.48
N SER A 161 11.13 3.29 -23.04
CA SER A 161 10.81 4.72 -23.12
C SER A 161 10.74 5.24 -24.55
N HIS A 162 11.37 4.54 -25.50
CA HIS A 162 11.29 4.84 -26.93
C HIS A 162 9.96 4.42 -27.58
N LYS A 163 9.13 3.65 -26.90
CA LYS A 163 7.80 3.29 -27.41
C LYS A 163 6.85 4.49 -27.31
N ALA A 164 5.90 4.56 -28.23
CA ALA A 164 4.83 5.55 -28.17
C ALA A 164 3.92 5.30 -26.95
N LEU A 165 3.57 6.37 -26.26
CA LEU A 165 2.53 6.37 -25.23
C LEU A 165 1.19 6.00 -25.88
N GLU A 166 0.54 4.98 -25.33
CA GLU A 166 -0.74 4.45 -25.83
C GLU A 166 -1.68 4.22 -24.64
N LEU A 167 -2.79 4.96 -24.62
CA LEU A 167 -3.89 4.76 -23.68
C LEU A 167 -4.64 3.47 -24.03
N ARG A 168 -5.12 2.78 -23.00
CA ARG A 168 -5.91 1.54 -23.11
C ARG A 168 -7.10 1.61 -22.17
N VAL A 169 -8.22 1.03 -22.57
CA VAL A 169 -9.37 0.88 -21.68
C VAL A 169 -8.92 0.09 -20.43
N PRO A 170 -9.03 0.66 -19.21
CA PRO A 170 -8.72 -0.07 -18.00
C PRO A 170 -9.67 -1.26 -17.81
N ASP A 171 -9.16 -2.36 -17.25
CA ASP A 171 -9.99 -3.52 -16.88
C ASP A 171 -10.88 -3.16 -15.68
N LEU A 172 -12.05 -2.57 -15.97
CA LEU A 172 -13.07 -2.23 -14.97
C LEU A 172 -13.70 -3.49 -14.40
N ILE A 173 -14.21 -3.38 -13.17
CA ILE A 173 -14.78 -4.51 -12.42
C ILE A 173 -16.22 -4.16 -12.07
N ASP A 174 -17.11 -5.13 -12.25
CA ASP A 174 -18.53 -5.02 -11.91
C ASP A 174 -18.74 -4.75 -10.42
N GLY A 175 -19.81 -4.01 -10.12
CA GLY A 175 -20.30 -3.79 -8.77
C GLY A 175 -19.87 -2.45 -8.17
N PRO A 176 -20.48 -2.06 -7.04
CA PRO A 176 -20.22 -0.78 -6.40
C PRO A 176 -18.96 -0.80 -5.53
N GLY A 177 -18.41 0.38 -5.31
CA GLY A 177 -17.34 0.61 -4.34
C GLY A 177 -17.19 2.08 -4.02
N GLU A 178 -16.27 2.39 -3.11
CA GLU A 178 -15.97 3.75 -2.67
C GLU A 178 -14.47 3.99 -2.68
N ALA A 179 -14.08 5.20 -3.06
CA ALA A 179 -12.71 5.68 -2.99
C ALA A 179 -12.70 6.90 -2.06
N ALA A 180 -11.81 6.88 -1.09
CA ALA A 180 -11.59 7.98 -0.16
C ALA A 180 -10.11 8.37 -0.16
N ARG A 181 -9.85 9.66 0.05
CA ARG A 181 -8.50 10.19 0.26
C ARG A 181 -8.36 10.80 1.65
N GLY A 182 -7.37 10.35 2.40
CA GLY A 182 -6.97 10.98 3.65
C GLY A 182 -6.04 10.11 4.49
N ASP A 183 -5.67 10.62 5.67
CA ASP A 183 -4.81 9.89 6.59
C ASP A 183 -5.59 8.77 7.27
N ALA A 184 -5.09 7.53 7.17
CA ALA A 184 -5.69 6.37 7.81
C ALA A 184 -5.88 6.57 9.33
N LEU A 185 -4.92 7.19 10.02
CA LEU A 185 -5.00 7.47 11.45
C LEU A 185 -6.15 8.43 11.80
N GLN A 186 -6.50 9.33 10.88
CA GLN A 186 -7.58 10.30 11.10
C GLN A 186 -8.95 9.76 10.68
N MET A 187 -9.00 8.92 9.64
CA MET A 187 -10.24 8.50 9.02
C MET A 187 -10.75 7.15 9.54
N THR A 188 -9.89 6.27 10.06
CA THR A 188 -10.27 4.87 10.37
C THR A 188 -11.56 4.75 11.20
N GLY A 189 -11.72 5.58 12.23
CA GLY A 189 -12.90 5.56 13.10
C GLY A 189 -14.22 6.03 12.46
N SER A 190 -14.20 6.64 11.28
CA SER A 190 -15.38 7.24 10.61
C SER A 190 -15.76 6.59 9.28
N LEU A 191 -15.02 5.56 8.82
CA LEU A 191 -15.25 4.89 7.53
C LEU A 191 -16.46 3.95 7.51
N GLY A 192 -17.08 3.66 8.65
CA GLY A 192 -18.21 2.74 8.77
C GLY A 192 -17.83 1.37 9.34
N SER A 193 -18.64 0.35 9.04
CA SER A 193 -18.44 -1.03 9.54
C SER A 193 -18.27 -2.01 8.38
N PHE A 194 -17.34 -2.95 8.51
CA PHE A 194 -16.93 -3.86 7.46
C PHE A 194 -16.97 -5.33 7.91
N ASP A 195 -17.26 -6.24 7.00
CA ASP A 195 -17.09 -7.67 7.30
C ASP A 195 -15.61 -8.06 7.38
N LEU A 196 -14.77 -7.45 6.53
CA LEU A 196 -13.32 -7.66 6.51
C LEU A 196 -12.57 -6.34 6.28
N ALA A 197 -11.53 -6.06 7.06
CA ALA A 197 -10.58 -4.98 6.80
C ALA A 197 -9.20 -5.53 6.48
N TYR A 198 -8.62 -5.06 5.38
CA TYR A 198 -7.26 -5.34 4.96
C TYR A 198 -6.36 -4.12 5.20
N LEU A 199 -5.25 -4.36 5.90
CA LEU A 199 -4.25 -3.35 6.23
C LEU A 199 -2.90 -3.76 5.65
N ASP A 200 -2.30 -2.88 4.84
CA ASP A 200 -0.91 -2.99 4.35
C ASP A 200 -0.18 -1.65 4.55
N PRO A 201 0.01 -1.22 5.81
CA PRO A 201 0.61 0.08 6.10
C PRO A 201 2.07 0.13 5.65
N PRO A 202 2.61 1.33 5.33
CA PRO A 202 4.05 1.52 5.24
C PRO A 202 4.75 1.06 6.52
N TYR A 203 5.85 0.33 6.36
CA TYR A 203 6.58 -0.29 7.48
C TYR A 203 8.07 0.08 7.51
N ASN A 204 8.43 1.11 6.75
CA ASN A 204 9.79 1.63 6.62
C ASN A 204 9.77 3.12 6.22
N GLN A 205 10.94 3.71 5.99
CA GLN A 205 11.09 5.13 5.67
C GLN A 205 10.61 5.54 4.26
N HIS A 206 10.10 4.61 3.44
CA HIS A 206 9.69 4.91 2.07
C HIS A 206 8.40 5.73 2.04
N ARG A 207 8.55 7.04 1.85
CA ARG A 207 7.43 7.97 1.65
C ARG A 207 6.86 7.83 0.25
N TYR A 208 5.63 7.32 0.14
CA TYR A 208 4.96 7.07 -1.14
C TYR A 208 4.74 8.34 -1.96
N LEU A 209 4.39 9.47 -1.34
CA LEU A 209 4.32 10.77 -2.00
C LEU A 209 5.62 11.12 -2.75
N ALA A 210 6.77 10.93 -2.10
CA ALA A 210 8.07 11.22 -2.71
C ALA A 210 8.48 10.18 -3.76
N ASN A 211 8.15 8.91 -3.53
CA ASN A 211 8.45 7.82 -4.45
C ASN A 211 7.63 7.86 -5.74
N TYR A 212 6.44 8.48 -5.71
CA TYR A 212 5.47 8.52 -6.80
C TYR A 212 5.04 9.95 -7.16
N HIS A 213 5.92 10.93 -6.95
CA HIS A 213 5.60 12.35 -7.08
C HIS A 213 5.23 12.79 -8.51
N VAL A 214 5.67 12.06 -9.54
CA VAL A 214 5.27 12.36 -10.93
C VAL A 214 3.83 11.91 -11.16
N TRP A 215 3.42 10.77 -10.61
CA TRP A 215 2.00 10.35 -10.63
C TRP A 215 1.13 11.33 -9.85
N GLU A 216 1.60 11.76 -8.67
CA GLU A 216 0.92 12.79 -7.88
C GLU A 216 0.73 14.07 -8.71
N THR A 217 1.75 14.47 -9.48
CA THR A 217 1.69 15.67 -10.33
C THR A 217 0.77 15.51 -11.53
N ILE A 218 0.81 14.37 -12.23
CA ILE A 218 -0.07 14.13 -13.38
C ILE A 218 -1.55 14.10 -12.95
N VAL A 219 -1.85 13.56 -11.76
CA VAL A 219 -3.23 13.54 -11.23
C VAL A 219 -3.67 14.90 -10.74
N ALA A 220 -2.83 15.60 -9.97
CA ALA A 220 -3.15 16.94 -9.48
C ALA A 220 -3.34 17.94 -10.63
N TRP A 221 -2.43 17.87 -11.62
CA TRP A 221 -2.33 18.78 -12.77
C TRP A 221 -2.18 20.25 -12.34
N ASP A 222 -1.23 20.50 -11.44
CA ASP A 222 -1.09 21.75 -10.69
C ASP A 222 0.28 22.43 -10.79
N ASP A 223 1.13 22.01 -11.74
CA ASP A 223 2.44 22.61 -12.05
C ASP A 223 3.25 23.04 -10.81
N PRO A 224 3.52 22.12 -9.88
CA PRO A 224 4.04 22.47 -8.57
C PRO A 224 5.46 23.02 -8.67
N GLU A 225 5.84 23.88 -7.73
CA GLU A 225 7.25 24.12 -7.45
C GLU A 225 7.95 22.79 -7.14
N HIS A 226 9.22 22.67 -7.56
CA HIS A 226 9.96 21.43 -7.47
C HIS A 226 11.40 21.65 -6.99
N TYR A 227 12.04 20.57 -6.51
CA TYR A 227 13.42 20.62 -6.03
C TYR A 227 14.22 19.36 -6.35
N GLY A 228 15.54 19.54 -6.34
CA GLY A 228 16.53 18.47 -6.51
C GLY A 228 16.56 17.90 -7.92
N VAL A 229 17.47 16.96 -8.15
CA VAL A 229 17.71 16.39 -9.49
C VAL A 229 16.47 15.69 -10.06
N ALA A 230 15.71 15.02 -9.20
CA ALA A 230 14.49 14.32 -9.59
C ALA A 230 13.26 15.24 -9.72
N GLN A 231 13.39 16.56 -9.53
CA GLN A 231 12.27 17.51 -9.62
C GLN A 231 11.07 17.12 -8.75
N LYS A 232 11.34 16.76 -7.49
CA LYS A 232 10.27 16.36 -6.55
C LYS A 232 9.41 17.57 -6.21
N ARG A 233 8.11 17.35 -6.07
CA ARG A 233 7.14 18.37 -5.62
C ARG A 233 7.61 19.00 -4.31
N ILE A 234 7.56 20.33 -4.17
CA ILE A 234 8.00 21.04 -2.95
C ILE A 234 7.28 20.54 -1.69
N GLU A 235 6.03 20.11 -1.84
CA GLU A 235 5.18 19.42 -0.86
C GLU A 235 5.87 18.23 -0.18
N CYS A 236 6.80 17.55 -0.85
CA CYS A 236 7.57 16.46 -0.25
C CYS A 236 8.45 16.94 0.94
N ARG A 237 8.76 18.24 1.03
CA ARG A 237 9.51 18.84 2.14
C ARG A 237 8.61 19.35 3.27
N ASP A 238 7.30 19.42 3.04
CA ASP A 238 6.37 19.86 4.07
C ASP A 238 6.33 18.82 5.20
N PRO A 239 6.61 19.21 6.46
CA PRO A 239 6.47 18.33 7.63
C PRO A 239 5.05 17.78 7.79
N THR A 240 4.02 18.51 7.36
CA THR A 240 2.61 18.08 7.43
C THR A 240 2.29 16.97 6.43
N ALA A 241 3.07 16.84 5.36
CA ALA A 241 2.99 15.72 4.41
C ALA A 241 3.72 14.46 4.91
N ALA A 242 4.24 14.46 6.14
CA ALA A 242 4.83 13.28 6.76
C ALA A 242 3.75 12.37 7.35
N SER A 243 3.81 11.07 7.07
CA SER A 243 2.92 10.09 7.67
C SER A 243 3.56 9.49 8.93
N ALA A 244 2.76 9.30 9.98
CA ALA A 244 3.17 8.58 11.19
C ALA A 244 3.68 7.16 10.88
N PHE A 245 3.18 6.55 9.80
CA PHE A 245 3.60 5.22 9.31
C PHE A 245 4.99 5.20 8.66
N ASN A 246 5.55 6.36 8.32
CA ASN A 246 6.89 6.50 7.73
C ASN A 246 7.96 6.96 8.72
N ALA A 247 7.67 6.94 10.03
CA ALA A 247 8.65 7.24 11.06
C ALA A 247 8.72 6.12 12.12
N LYS A 248 9.93 5.61 12.36
CA LYS A 248 10.20 4.47 13.26
C LYS A 248 9.66 4.68 14.67
N ALA A 249 9.71 5.91 15.18
CA ALA A 249 9.26 6.23 16.53
C ALA A 249 7.73 6.29 16.68
N SER A 250 7.01 6.77 15.67
CA SER A 250 5.55 6.96 15.72
C SER A 250 4.76 5.79 15.16
N MET A 251 5.34 5.02 14.23
CA MET A 251 4.60 3.96 13.50
C MET A 251 3.96 2.93 14.43
N PRO A 252 4.63 2.39 15.48
CA PRO A 252 4.01 1.40 16.35
C PRO A 252 2.73 1.90 17.04
N THR A 253 2.75 3.15 17.52
CA THR A 253 1.57 3.78 18.13
C THR A 253 0.46 3.98 17.11
N ALA A 254 0.79 4.47 15.92
CA ALA A 254 -0.17 4.70 14.84
C ALA A 254 -0.84 3.39 14.39
N LEU A 255 -0.07 2.31 14.24
CA LEU A 255 -0.60 1.00 13.85
C LEU A 255 -1.54 0.43 14.93
N ARG A 256 -1.15 0.46 16.21
CA ARG A 256 -2.01 0.01 17.32
C ARG A 256 -3.32 0.80 17.37
N GLN A 257 -3.25 2.12 17.13
CA GLN A 257 -4.45 2.96 17.10
C GLN A 257 -5.39 2.58 15.95
N VAL A 258 -4.88 2.46 14.73
CA VAL A 258 -5.68 2.06 13.57
C VAL A 258 -6.28 0.66 13.75
N VAL A 259 -5.50 -0.31 14.22
CA VAL A 259 -6.00 -1.67 14.50
C VAL A 259 -7.10 -1.66 15.57
N LYS A 260 -7.01 -0.78 16.57
CA LYS A 260 -8.04 -0.65 17.60
C LYS A 260 -9.32 -0.01 17.05
N GLU A 261 -9.19 1.06 16.28
CA GLU A 261 -10.30 1.90 15.82
C GLU A 261 -11.07 1.32 14.63
N VAL A 262 -10.43 0.50 13.80
CA VAL A 262 -11.08 -0.10 12.64
C VAL A 262 -12.27 -0.94 13.06
N ASN A 263 -13.42 -0.65 12.49
CA ASN A 263 -14.66 -1.37 12.78
C ASN A 263 -14.87 -2.48 11.74
N ALA A 264 -14.25 -3.63 11.97
CA ALA A 264 -14.42 -4.81 11.13
C ALA A 264 -14.56 -6.12 11.91
N ARG A 265 -15.35 -7.07 11.40
CA ARG A 265 -15.49 -8.40 12.01
C ARG A 265 -14.20 -9.21 11.93
N VAL A 266 -13.52 -9.16 10.78
CA VAL A 266 -12.20 -9.77 10.56
C VAL A 266 -11.21 -8.70 10.14
N LEU A 267 -10.02 -8.72 10.72
CA LEU A 267 -8.90 -7.89 10.31
C LEU A 267 -7.80 -8.78 9.71
N VAL A 268 -7.29 -8.40 8.55
CA VAL A 268 -6.14 -9.02 7.90
C VAL A 268 -5.04 -7.96 7.78
N LEU A 269 -3.97 -8.12 8.56
CA LEU A 269 -2.79 -7.26 8.50
C LEU A 269 -1.69 -7.97 7.71
N SER A 270 -1.21 -7.33 6.64
CA SER A 270 -0.03 -7.78 5.89
C SER A 270 1.20 -7.01 6.34
N TYR A 271 2.29 -7.74 6.59
CA TYR A 271 3.52 -7.12 7.08
C TYR A 271 4.76 -7.95 6.75
N ASN A 272 5.93 -7.30 6.70
CA ASN A 272 7.19 -7.98 6.37
C ASN A 272 8.10 -8.16 7.58
N ASP A 273 8.91 -9.23 7.63
CA ASP A 273 9.87 -9.48 8.72
C ASP A 273 11.07 -8.50 8.78
N GLU A 274 11.28 -7.65 7.77
CA GLU A 274 12.29 -6.57 7.78
C GLU A 274 11.74 -5.21 8.28
N SER A 275 10.53 -5.20 8.81
CA SER A 275 9.84 -4.00 9.29
C SER A 275 10.33 -3.51 10.66
N TRP A 276 9.83 -2.36 11.10
CA TRP A 276 10.17 -1.79 12.41
C TRP A 276 9.53 -2.50 13.61
N MET A 277 8.47 -3.28 13.43
CA MET A 277 7.81 -4.02 14.50
C MET A 277 8.08 -5.52 14.32
N GLY A 278 8.50 -6.18 15.40
CA GLY A 278 8.65 -7.63 15.42
C GLY A 278 7.29 -8.34 15.36
N LEU A 279 7.30 -9.65 15.10
CA LEU A 279 6.07 -10.43 15.01
C LEU A 279 5.24 -10.37 16.32
N ASP A 280 5.88 -10.49 17.47
CA ASP A 280 5.20 -10.43 18.78
C ASP A 280 4.49 -9.09 19.00
N ASP A 281 5.09 -7.99 18.56
CA ASP A 281 4.48 -6.66 18.62
C ASP A 281 3.24 -6.54 17.74
N LEU A 282 3.29 -7.14 16.55
CA LEU A 282 2.18 -7.16 15.59
C LEU A 282 1.03 -8.02 16.11
N VAL A 283 1.34 -9.19 16.69
CA VAL A 283 0.36 -10.06 17.34
C VAL A 283 -0.28 -9.32 18.51
N ALA A 284 0.50 -8.70 19.39
CA ALA A 284 -0.02 -7.91 20.51
C ALA A 284 -0.91 -6.74 20.04
N ALA A 285 -0.58 -6.10 18.91
CA ALA A 285 -1.43 -5.08 18.32
C ALA A 285 -2.76 -5.67 17.83
N CYS A 286 -2.74 -6.81 17.14
CA CYS A 286 -3.92 -7.46 16.58
C CYS A 286 -4.80 -8.15 17.64
N GLN A 287 -4.24 -8.56 18.78
CA GLN A 287 -4.98 -9.17 19.90
C GLN A 287 -6.03 -8.23 20.50
N LEU A 288 -5.90 -6.92 20.29
CA LEU A 288 -6.95 -5.94 20.61
C LEU A 288 -8.28 -6.22 19.88
N ARG A 289 -8.27 -7.10 18.87
CA ARG A 289 -9.43 -7.53 18.07
C ARG A 289 -9.90 -8.95 18.36
N GLY A 290 -9.30 -9.64 19.33
CA GLY A 290 -9.65 -11.02 19.71
C GLY A 290 -8.54 -12.01 19.39
N HIS A 291 -8.92 -13.19 18.91
CA HIS A 291 -7.99 -14.24 18.53
C HIS A 291 -7.15 -13.82 17.33
N VAL A 292 -5.89 -14.26 17.28
CA VAL A 292 -4.95 -13.95 16.21
C VAL A 292 -4.30 -15.23 15.70
N ALA A 293 -4.38 -15.46 14.40
CA ALA A 293 -3.60 -16.47 13.70
C ALA A 293 -2.60 -15.80 12.77
N VAL A 294 -1.39 -16.36 12.68
CA VAL A 294 -0.32 -15.86 11.84
C VAL A 294 -0.02 -16.86 10.74
N LEU A 295 -0.03 -16.39 9.49
CA LEU A 295 0.45 -17.11 8.32
C LEU A 295 1.74 -16.48 7.82
N GLY A 296 2.75 -17.31 7.52
CA GLY A 296 4.04 -16.90 6.99
C GLY A 296 4.26 -17.39 5.58
N PHE A 297 4.68 -16.49 4.70
CA PHE A 297 4.97 -16.82 3.30
C PHE A 297 6.38 -16.38 2.94
N ASP A 298 7.16 -17.34 2.46
CA ASP A 298 8.49 -17.09 1.97
C ASP A 298 8.47 -16.18 0.73
N SER A 299 9.28 -15.12 0.76
CA SER A 299 9.40 -14.15 -0.32
C SER A 299 10.86 -13.91 -0.69
N THR A 300 11.06 -13.43 -1.92
CA THR A 300 12.38 -13.08 -2.44
C THR A 300 12.59 -11.60 -2.18
N ARG A 301 13.72 -11.23 -1.58
CA ARG A 301 14.01 -9.84 -1.25
C ARG A 301 14.09 -8.97 -2.52
N TYR A 302 13.64 -7.72 -2.42
CA TYR A 302 13.66 -6.75 -3.52
C TYR A 302 15.08 -6.52 -4.07
N VAL A 303 15.21 -6.40 -5.39
CA VAL A 303 16.49 -6.34 -6.14
C VAL A 303 17.40 -5.19 -5.68
N GLY A 304 16.85 -4.11 -5.11
CA GLY A 304 17.66 -3.04 -4.50
C GLY A 304 18.65 -3.52 -3.44
N ALA A 305 18.32 -4.59 -2.69
CA ALA A 305 19.22 -5.20 -1.71
C ALA A 305 20.41 -5.97 -2.35
N ARG A 306 20.30 -6.34 -3.63
CA ARG A 306 21.40 -6.94 -4.41
C ARG A 306 22.30 -5.89 -5.06
N ILE A 307 21.80 -4.67 -5.27
CA ILE A 307 22.52 -3.57 -5.94
C ILE A 307 23.24 -2.70 -4.91
N GLY A 308 22.69 -2.53 -3.70
CA GLY A 308 23.27 -1.71 -2.62
C GLY A 308 24.59 -2.20 -2.05
N ILE A 309 25.13 -3.31 -2.56
CA ILE A 309 26.46 -3.82 -2.20
C ILE A 309 27.56 -3.25 -3.11
N TYR A 310 27.24 -2.41 -4.11
CA TYR A 310 28.25 -1.82 -5.02
C TYR A 310 28.32 -0.30 -4.88
N ASP A 311 29.53 0.26 -4.85
CA ASP A 311 29.75 1.70 -4.89
C ASP A 311 29.51 2.30 -6.30
N PRO A 312 29.54 3.64 -6.48
CA PRO A 312 29.38 4.27 -7.78
C PRO A 312 30.41 3.86 -8.85
N SER A 313 31.52 3.22 -8.44
CA SER A 313 32.56 2.68 -9.32
C SER A 313 32.37 1.19 -9.64
N GLY A 314 31.33 0.55 -9.11
CA GLY A 314 31.01 -0.86 -9.31
C GLY A 314 31.78 -1.83 -8.41
N ARG A 315 32.43 -1.33 -7.35
CA ARG A 315 33.16 -2.18 -6.40
C ARG A 315 32.25 -2.67 -5.26
N PRO A 316 32.36 -3.94 -4.85
CA PRO A 316 31.60 -4.45 -3.73
C PRO A 316 32.04 -3.76 -2.42
N VAL A 317 31.11 -3.11 -1.73
CA VAL A 317 31.28 -2.40 -0.44
C VAL A 317 30.52 -3.05 0.71
N GLY A 318 29.92 -4.23 0.49
CA GLY A 318 29.23 -4.99 1.53
C GLY A 318 29.02 -6.46 1.15
N THR A 319 28.72 -7.30 2.15
CA THR A 319 28.29 -8.68 1.95
C THR A 319 26.79 -8.73 1.65
N PRO A 320 26.32 -9.58 0.72
CA PRO A 320 24.88 -9.77 0.51
C PRO A 320 24.22 -10.26 1.80
N GLY A 321 23.24 -9.51 2.33
CA GLY A 321 22.42 -9.94 3.45
C GLY A 321 21.47 -11.09 3.09
N ARG A 322 20.56 -11.46 4.01
CA ARG A 322 19.53 -12.48 3.78
C ARG A 322 18.79 -12.20 2.45
N LEU A 323 18.67 -13.22 1.60
CA LEU A 323 18.08 -13.12 0.25
C LEU A 323 16.58 -13.43 0.23
N ARG A 324 16.05 -13.89 1.37
CA ARG A 324 14.64 -14.22 1.58
C ARG A 324 14.13 -13.47 2.79
N ASN A 325 12.89 -13.02 2.69
CA ASN A 325 12.12 -12.36 3.72
C ASN A 325 10.81 -13.13 3.90
N VAL A 326 10.23 -13.06 5.09
CA VAL A 326 8.91 -13.66 5.37
C VAL A 326 7.88 -12.55 5.31
N GLU A 327 6.83 -12.78 4.52
CA GLU A 327 5.62 -11.96 4.54
C GLU A 327 4.62 -12.61 5.50
N TYR A 328 4.22 -11.86 6.52
CA TYR A 328 3.19 -12.27 7.46
C TYR A 328 1.81 -11.80 7.00
N LEU A 329 0.81 -12.65 7.18
CA LEU A 329 -0.59 -12.27 7.26
C LEU A 329 -1.09 -12.61 8.66
N LEU A 330 -1.43 -11.58 9.43
CA LEU A 330 -2.10 -11.73 10.72
C LEU A 330 -3.60 -11.62 10.49
N VAL A 331 -4.33 -12.67 10.85
CA VAL A 331 -5.80 -12.73 10.76
C VAL A 331 -6.35 -12.64 12.19
N ALA A 332 -7.15 -11.61 12.46
CA ALA A 332 -7.66 -11.31 13.79
C ALA A 332 -9.18 -11.14 13.82
N GLY A 333 -9.82 -11.62 14.89
CA GLY A 333 -11.26 -11.58 15.09
C GLY A 333 -11.75 -12.60 16.12
N ASP A 334 -13.00 -13.04 15.98
CA ASP A 334 -13.55 -14.17 16.75
C ASP A 334 -12.76 -15.48 16.48
N GLU A 335 -12.49 -16.27 17.52
CA GLU A 335 -11.64 -17.46 17.44
C GLU A 335 -12.15 -18.48 16.42
N ALA A 336 -13.43 -18.85 16.50
CA ALA A 336 -14.01 -19.84 15.59
C ALA A 336 -13.96 -19.36 14.13
N THR A 337 -14.18 -18.06 13.91
CA THR A 337 -14.05 -17.44 12.60
C THR A 337 -12.60 -17.49 12.10
N VAL A 338 -11.65 -17.04 12.90
CA VAL A 338 -10.22 -16.98 12.53
C VAL A 338 -9.69 -18.39 12.23
N GLU A 339 -9.97 -19.38 13.08
CA GLU A 339 -9.56 -20.77 12.87
C GLU A 339 -10.14 -21.35 11.58
N HIS A 340 -11.41 -21.07 11.29
CA HIS A 340 -12.03 -21.48 10.03
C HIS A 340 -11.31 -20.89 8.80
N LEU A 341 -10.96 -19.60 8.86
CA LEU A 341 -10.30 -18.90 7.76
C LEU A 341 -8.90 -19.43 7.47
N VAL A 342 -8.13 -19.74 8.51
CA VAL A 342 -6.73 -20.15 8.38
C VAL A 342 -6.53 -21.66 8.27
N ALA A 343 -7.55 -22.48 8.52
CA ALA A 343 -7.47 -23.94 8.46
C ALA A 343 -6.83 -24.51 7.17
N PRO A 344 -7.09 -23.99 5.95
CA PRO A 344 -6.45 -24.48 4.72
C PRO A 344 -4.95 -24.18 4.64
N TYR A 345 -4.46 -23.26 5.47
CA TYR A 345 -3.10 -22.74 5.46
C TYR A 345 -2.28 -23.27 6.64
N ALA A 346 -2.62 -24.45 7.17
CA ALA A 346 -1.93 -25.06 8.31
C ALA A 346 -0.40 -25.16 8.12
N GLU A 347 0.07 -25.45 6.90
CA GLU A 347 1.51 -25.51 6.59
C GLU A 347 2.20 -24.14 6.60
N ALA A 348 1.46 -23.06 6.37
CA ALA A 348 1.95 -21.69 6.43
C ALA A 348 1.81 -21.10 7.84
N ARG A 349 1.20 -21.82 8.80
CA ARG A 349 0.91 -21.30 10.13
C ARG A 349 2.18 -21.15 10.94
N ILE A 350 2.35 -19.99 11.57
CA ILE A 350 3.44 -19.73 12.50
C ILE A 350 2.91 -19.85 13.93
N THR A 351 3.57 -20.69 14.72
CA THR A 351 3.36 -20.74 16.16
C THR A 351 4.12 -19.59 16.80
N VAL A 352 3.40 -18.68 17.42
CA VAL A 352 3.98 -17.64 18.27
C VAL A 352 3.87 -18.17 19.69
N ASP A 353 5.01 -18.57 20.28
CA ASP A 353 5.04 -19.10 21.64
C ASP A 353 4.56 -17.99 22.59
N GLY A 354 3.32 -18.12 23.06
CA GLY A 354 2.77 -17.20 24.03
C GLY A 354 3.62 -17.23 25.31
N HIS A 355 4.10 -16.07 25.75
CA HIS A 355 4.33 -15.84 27.17
C HIS A 355 3.00 -16.01 27.91
N GLN A 356 2.65 -17.26 28.24
CA GLN A 356 1.88 -17.54 29.43
C GLN A 356 2.84 -17.27 30.59
N GLU A 357 2.73 -16.09 31.21
CA GLU A 357 3.22 -15.92 32.57
C GLU A 357 2.49 -16.95 33.43
N GLY A 358 3.22 -18.02 33.76
CA GLY A 358 2.78 -19.00 34.71
C GLY A 358 2.53 -18.30 36.04
N VAL A 359 1.26 -18.24 36.42
CA VAL A 359 0.86 -18.18 37.83
C VAL A 359 1.30 -19.51 38.46
N ASN A 360 2.59 -19.62 38.76
CA ASN A 360 3.08 -20.66 39.65
C ASN A 360 2.78 -20.21 41.07
N GLY A 361 1.63 -20.64 41.56
CA GLY A 361 1.38 -20.77 42.98
C GLY A 361 2.42 -21.72 43.58
N GLY A 362 3.37 -21.16 44.31
CA GLY A 362 4.26 -21.89 45.20
C GLY A 362 3.67 -21.97 46.62
N PRO A 363 3.90 -23.06 47.36
CA PRO A 363 3.08 -23.45 48.50
C PRO A 363 3.37 -22.63 49.77
N ALA A 364 2.32 -22.44 50.55
CA ALA A 364 2.39 -21.94 51.92
C ALA A 364 3.26 -22.86 52.79
N ALA A 365 4.43 -22.37 53.19
CA ALA A 365 5.20 -22.97 54.28
C ALA A 365 4.59 -22.52 55.62
N GLN A 366 3.97 -23.47 56.32
CA GLN A 366 3.66 -23.37 57.73
C GLN A 366 4.94 -23.14 58.53
N VAL A 367 4.99 -22.10 59.36
CA VAL A 367 5.91 -22.02 60.50
C VAL A 367 5.05 -22.01 61.76
N GLY A 368 5.07 -23.15 62.44
CA GLY A 368 4.49 -23.35 63.77
C GLY A 368 5.33 -22.70 64.87
N ALA A 369 4.66 -22.52 66.00
CA ALA A 369 5.01 -21.71 67.15
C ALA A 369 6.17 -22.20 68.05
N GLY A 370 6.64 -21.26 68.88
CA GLY A 370 7.46 -21.48 70.09
C GLY A 370 8.73 -20.62 70.04
N GLY A 371 9.10 -19.76 70.97
CA GLY A 371 8.66 -19.47 72.33
C GLY A 371 9.89 -19.00 73.12
N SER A 372 9.75 -17.90 73.88
CA SER A 372 10.54 -17.47 75.06
C SER A 372 12.03 -17.03 74.95
N GLY A 373 12.34 -15.91 75.62
CA GLY A 373 13.69 -15.52 76.13
C GLY A 373 14.16 -14.13 75.68
N HIS A 374 13.79 -13.01 76.33
CA HIS A 374 14.49 -12.31 77.44
C HIS A 374 15.95 -11.83 77.17
N SER A 375 16.11 -10.49 77.22
CA SER A 375 17.26 -9.63 77.67
C SER A 375 18.68 -9.92 77.14
N THR A 376 19.55 -8.98 76.77
CA THR A 376 20.00 -7.68 77.34
C THR A 376 20.72 -6.92 76.19
N GLY A 377 20.65 -5.61 75.99
CA GLY A 377 21.16 -4.56 76.88
C GLY A 377 22.63 -4.23 76.59
N ALA A 378 22.89 -3.26 75.70
CA ALA A 378 23.98 -2.27 75.72
C ALA A 378 23.92 -1.45 74.42
#